data_AF-A0A962GC55-F1
#
_entry.id   AF-A0A962GC55-F1
#
_cell.length_a   1.000
_cell.length_b   1.000
_cell.length_c   1.000
_cell.angle_alpha   90.00
_cell.angle_beta   90.00
_cell.angle_gamma   90.00
#
_symmetry.space_group_name_H-M   'P 1'
#
loop_
_entity.id
_entity.type
_entity.pdbx_description
1 polymer ?
#
loop_
_entity_poly.entity_id
_entity_poly.type
_entity_poly.pdbx_seq_one_letter_code
_entity_poly.pdbx_strand_id
1 'polypeptide(L)'
;PGAVKAPVLVLNGADDRSNSWEDVGKFNAEMNAAGADWQFVNFSGAVHCFAEADANRPPGCVYNERAAKRAYRMMENFFADAFADR
;
A
#
# COMPACT_ATOMS: atom_id res chain seq x y z
N PRO A 1 5.80 -21.46 1.16
CA PRO A 1 4.80 -20.37 1.03
C PRO A 1 3.66 -20.57 2.04
N GLY A 2 3.30 -19.52 2.78
CA GLY A 2 2.10 -19.53 3.62
C GLY A 2 0.83 -19.46 2.76
N ALA A 3 -0.32 -19.78 3.35
CA ALA A 3 -1.61 -19.56 2.70
C ALA A 3 -2.15 -18.17 3.08
N VAL A 4 -2.18 -17.24 2.13
CA VAL A 4 -2.79 -15.92 2.30
C VAL A 4 -4.26 -16.04 1.89
N LYS A 5 -5.15 -16.08 2.89
CA LYS A 5 -6.61 -16.28 2.67
C LYS A 5 -7.41 -14.97 2.62
N ALA A 6 -6.84 -13.89 3.13
CA ALA A 6 -7.48 -12.58 3.12
C ALA A 6 -7.09 -11.82 1.85
N PRO A 7 -7.96 -10.96 1.30
CA PRO A 7 -7.55 -10.02 0.27
C PRO A 7 -6.51 -9.04 0.85
N VAL A 8 -5.60 -8.53 0.00
CA VAL A 8 -4.50 -7.65 0.41
C VAL A 8 -4.49 -6.37 -0.41
N LEU A 9 -4.51 -5.21 0.26
CA LEU A 9 -4.29 -3.91 -0.35
C LEU A 9 -3.01 -3.28 0.18
N VAL A 10 -2.06 -2.98 -0.71
CA VAL A 10 -0.81 -2.27 -0.40
C VAL A 10 -0.88 -0.86 -0.99
N LEU A 11 -0.71 0.15 -0.13
CA LEU A 11 -0.77 1.57 -0.46
C LEU A 11 0.62 2.17 -0.23
N ASN A 12 1.41 2.31 -1.31
CA ASN A 12 2.84 2.61 -1.24
C ASN A 12 3.17 4.03 -1.74
N GLY A 13 4.12 4.68 -1.08
CA GLY A 13 4.75 5.89 -1.60
C GLY A 13 5.73 5.54 -2.72
N ALA A 14 5.50 6.02 -3.93
CA ALA A 14 6.32 5.63 -5.10
C ALA A 14 7.75 6.16 -5.05
N ASP A 15 8.00 7.19 -4.24
CA ASP A 15 9.30 7.82 -4.07
C ASP A 15 9.97 7.39 -2.74
N ASP A 16 9.33 6.49 -1.97
CA ASP A 16 9.91 5.88 -0.78
C ASP A 16 11.10 4.99 -1.18
N ARG A 17 12.28 5.29 -0.63
CA ARG A 17 13.52 4.57 -0.91
C ARG A 17 13.82 3.46 0.08
N SER A 18 12.98 3.29 1.10
CA SER A 18 13.11 2.18 2.06
C SER A 18 12.72 0.83 1.47
N ASN A 19 11.96 0.83 0.36
CA ASN A 19 11.56 -0.38 -0.36
C ASN A 19 12.24 -0.42 -1.74
N SER A 20 12.85 -1.54 -2.10
CA SER A 20 13.40 -1.72 -3.46
C SER A 20 12.34 -2.27 -4.42
N TRP A 21 12.50 -2.01 -5.72
CA TRP A 21 11.67 -2.66 -6.74
C TRP A 21 11.83 -4.18 -6.76
N GLU A 22 12.98 -4.69 -6.31
CA GLU A 22 13.20 -6.12 -6.14
C GLU A 22 12.29 -6.68 -5.04
N ASP A 23 12.12 -5.97 -3.92
CA ASP A 23 11.24 -6.40 -2.83
C ASP A 23 9.76 -6.36 -3.25
N VAL A 24 9.36 -5.34 -4.02
CA VAL A 24 8.01 -5.31 -4.64
C VAL A 24 7.82 -6.50 -5.58
N GLY A 25 8.83 -6.85 -6.38
CA GLY A 25 8.80 -8.02 -7.25
C GLY A 25 8.66 -9.33 -6.46
N LYS A 26 9.39 -9.48 -5.35
CA LYS A 26 9.29 -10.64 -4.45
C LYS A 26 7.91 -10.74 -3.80
N PHE A 27 7.36 -9.63 -3.33
CA PHE A 27 6.00 -9.57 -2.80
C PHE A 27 4.96 -10.04 -3.83
N ASN A 28 5.02 -9.51 -5.06
CA ASN A 28 4.11 -9.90 -6.14
C ASN A 28 4.19 -11.40 -6.43
N ALA A 29 5.41 -11.96 -6.48
CA ALA A 29 5.62 -13.39 -6.72
C ALA A 29 5.04 -14.24 -5.58
N GLU A 30 5.21 -13.82 -4.32
CA GLU A 30 4.67 -14.53 -3.16
C GLU A 30 3.13 -14.50 -3.13
N MET A 31 2.51 -13.33 -3.35
CA MET A 31 1.05 -13.21 -3.36
C MET A 31 0.43 -14.04 -4.49
N ASN A 32 1.05 -14.04 -5.68
CA ASN A 32 0.62 -14.88 -6.80
C ASN A 32 0.77 -16.37 -6.49
N ALA A 33 1.91 -16.78 -5.91
CA ALA A 33 2.13 -18.17 -5.52
C ALA A 33 1.14 -18.64 -4.42
N ALA A 34 0.68 -17.72 -3.57
CA ALA A 34 -0.34 -17.98 -2.56
C ALA A 34 -1.77 -18.01 -3.13
N GLY A 35 -1.99 -17.58 -4.38
CA GLY A 35 -3.32 -17.42 -4.96
C GLY A 35 -4.16 -16.34 -4.28
N ALA A 36 -3.51 -15.33 -3.68
CA ALA A 36 -4.19 -14.25 -2.98
C ALA A 36 -4.87 -13.29 -3.96
N ASP A 37 -6.00 -12.70 -3.54
CA ASP A 37 -6.53 -11.49 -4.16
C ASP A 37 -5.73 -10.30 -3.61
N TRP A 38 -4.97 -9.60 -4.46
CA TRP A 38 -4.11 -8.52 -4.01
C TRP A 38 -4.05 -7.33 -4.98
N GLN A 39 -3.83 -6.16 -4.40
CA GLN A 39 -3.64 -4.89 -5.09
C GLN A 39 -2.41 -4.18 -4.52
N PHE A 40 -1.58 -3.62 -5.39
CA PHE A 40 -0.46 -2.76 -5.01
C PHE A 40 -0.54 -1.44 -5.75
N VAL A 41 -0.58 -0.33 -5.01
CA VAL A 41 -0.84 1.01 -5.54
C VAL A 41 0.31 1.92 -5.18
N ASN A 42 0.88 2.57 -6.18
CA ASN A 42 1.96 3.53 -6.02
C ASN A 42 1.46 4.98 -6.13
N PHE A 43 1.74 5.80 -5.12
CA PHE A 43 1.44 7.22 -5.12
C PHE A 43 2.69 8.04 -5.48
N SER A 44 2.71 8.61 -6.69
CA SER A 44 3.79 9.51 -7.15
C SER A 44 3.92 10.74 -6.24
N GLY A 45 5.16 11.11 -5.90
CA GLY A 45 5.47 12.23 -5.01
C GLY A 45 5.36 11.90 -3.52
N ALA A 46 5.00 10.67 -3.15
CA ALA A 46 4.87 10.25 -1.76
C ALA A 46 6.06 9.40 -1.35
N VAL A 47 6.60 9.70 -0.17
CA VAL A 47 7.67 8.96 0.50
C VAL A 47 7.08 8.18 1.69
N HIS A 48 7.92 7.75 2.63
CA HIS A 48 7.44 7.16 3.87
C HIS A 48 6.51 8.11 4.64
N CYS A 49 5.67 7.58 5.52
CA CYS A 49 4.75 8.36 6.35
C CYS A 49 3.75 9.25 5.58
N PHE A 50 3.50 9.00 4.29
CA PHE A 50 2.68 9.90 3.48
C PHE A 50 1.25 10.09 4.01
N ALA A 51 0.76 9.16 4.83
CA ALA A 51 -0.57 9.18 5.45
C ALA A 51 -0.58 9.73 6.88
N GLU A 52 0.57 10.09 7.45
CA GLU A 52 0.69 10.63 8.81
C GLU A 52 0.66 12.17 8.75
N ALA A 53 -0.42 12.79 9.22
CA ALA A 53 -0.65 14.23 9.05
C ALA A 53 0.38 15.14 9.75
N ASP A 54 1.07 14.63 10.76
CA ASP A 54 2.12 15.31 11.52
C ASP A 54 3.54 14.96 11.05
N ALA A 55 3.71 14.08 10.05
CA ALA A 55 5.01 13.69 9.54
C ALA A 55 5.67 14.83 8.74
N ASN A 56 6.83 15.28 9.24
CA ASN A 56 7.64 16.30 8.59
C ASN A 56 9.14 16.08 8.85
N ARG A 57 9.67 14.97 8.36
CA ARG A 57 11.09 14.58 8.44
C ARG A 57 11.66 14.29 7.05
N PRO A 58 11.90 15.34 6.24
CA PRO A 58 12.45 15.17 4.91
C PRO A 58 13.89 14.61 4.94
N PRO A 59 14.33 13.91 3.88
CA PRO A 59 13.53 13.59 2.68
C PRO A 59 12.68 12.33 2.81
N GLY A 60 12.81 11.55 3.90
CA GLY A 60 12.33 10.17 3.95
C GLY A 60 10.90 9.98 4.43
N CYS A 61 10.40 10.80 5.36
CA CYS A 61 9.11 10.62 6.04
C CYS A 61 8.35 11.95 6.06
N VAL A 62 7.42 12.14 5.13
CA VAL A 62 6.75 13.43 4.90
C VAL A 62 5.30 13.21 4.52
N TYR A 63 4.39 13.93 5.18
CA TYR A 63 2.98 13.91 4.85
C TYR A 63 2.72 14.34 3.40
N ASN A 64 1.87 13.59 2.69
CA ASN A 64 1.40 13.96 1.36
C ASN A 64 -0.13 13.90 1.34
N GLU A 65 -0.78 15.04 1.56
CA GLU A 65 -2.23 15.14 1.69
C GLU A 65 -3.00 14.51 0.52
N ARG A 66 -2.50 14.71 -0.70
CA ARG A 66 -3.12 14.15 -1.91
C ARG A 66 -3.05 12.62 -1.91
N ALA A 67 -1.89 12.05 -1.58
CA ALA A 67 -1.72 10.60 -1.49
C ALA A 67 -2.55 10.01 -0.34
N ALA A 68 -2.50 10.63 0.84
CA ALA A 68 -3.28 10.21 2.01
C ALA A 68 -4.78 10.14 1.70
N LYS A 69 -5.36 11.21 1.15
CA LYS A 69 -6.79 11.25 0.80
C LYS A 69 -7.19 10.17 -0.21
N ARG A 70 -6.31 9.84 -1.16
CA ARG A 70 -6.56 8.76 -2.13
C ARG A 70 -6.46 7.39 -1.45
N ALA A 71 -5.42 7.17 -0.64
CA ALA A 71 -5.20 5.95 0.11
C ALA A 71 -6.40 5.62 1.02
N TYR A 72 -6.92 6.60 1.77
CA TYR A 72 -8.10 6.40 2.63
C TYR A 72 -9.34 6.00 1.84
N ARG A 73 -9.63 6.65 0.69
CA ARG A 73 -10.76 6.26 -0.17
C ARG A 73 -10.62 4.84 -0.71
N MET A 74 -9.41 4.45 -1.11
CA MET A 74 -9.15 3.09 -1.60
C MET A 74 -9.30 2.06 -0.48
N MET A 75 -8.84 2.38 0.74
CA MET A 75 -9.04 1.54 1.92
C MET A 75 -10.52 1.38 2.26
N GLU A 76 -11.30 2.45 2.26
CA GLU A 76 -12.74 2.41 2.50
C GLU A 76 -13.47 1.51 1.49
N ASN A 77 -13.19 1.68 0.20
CA ASN A 77 -13.76 0.84 -0.86
C ASN A 77 -13.34 -0.62 -0.70
N PHE A 78 -12.05 -0.87 -0.44
CA PHE A 78 -11.52 -2.21 -0.26
C PHE A 78 -12.17 -2.93 0.93
N PHE A 79 -12.42 -2.23 2.04
CA PHE A 79 -13.17 -2.79 3.15
C PHE A 79 -14.64 -3.02 2.81
N ALA A 80 -15.30 -2.08 2.13
CA ALA A 80 -16.67 -2.27 1.69
C ALA A 80 -16.80 -3.57 0.86
N ASP A 81 -15.90 -3.80 -0.09
CA ASP A 81 -15.87 -5.01 -0.92
C ASP A 81 -15.55 -6.27 -0.08
N ALA A 82 -14.49 -6.21 0.76
CA ALA A 82 -14.04 -7.36 1.54
C ALA A 82 -15.04 -7.82 2.63
N PHE A 83 -15.99 -6.95 3.01
CA PHE A 83 -17.00 -7.22 4.03
C PHE A 83 -18.45 -7.23 3.49
N ALA A 84 -18.68 -7.01 2.20
CA ALA A 84 -20.02 -6.88 1.62
C ALA A 84 -20.95 -8.10 1.86
N ASP A 85 -20.37 -9.31 1.89
CA ASP A 85 -21.10 -10.57 2.04
C ASP A 85 -20.84 -11.27 3.39
N ARG A 86 -20.44 -10.51 4.42
CA ARG A 86 -20.22 -11.05 5.78
C ARG A 86 -21.36 -10.80 6.75
#